data_AF-A0A3D0KKM5-F1
#
_entry.id   AF-A0A3D0KKM5-F1
#
_cell.length_a   1.000
_cell.length_b   1.000
_cell.length_c   1.000
_cell.angle_alpha   90.00
_cell.angle_beta   90.00
_cell.angle_gamma   90.00
#
_symmetry.space_group_name_H-M   'P 1'
#
loop_
_entity.id
_entity.type
_entity.pdbx_description
1 polymer ?
#
loop_
_entity_poly.entity_id
_entity_poly.type
_entity_poly.pdbx_seq_one_letter_code
_entity_poly.pdbx_strand_id
1 'polypeptide(L)'
;MLRSLLSRFMVLACMAMAAPTLAQPNETREYQDGKRGIVLLPQGDKSFADAVVDRSAGTGTIEDSASDQQAILGPPDFSGNVKVEGMTLSISEDGEAWIDLSDISGGRAEVDLVGLVPADANYRFVSLTDDGDGCGTRFAGADVDAVAAIGSTLRFVLDGAILFAVDSTEL
;
A
#
# COMPACT_ATOMS: atom_id res chain seq x y z
N MET A 1 -75.08 -29.37 -8.18
CA MET A 1 -74.63 -28.13 -7.49
C MET A 1 -73.19 -28.43 -6.98
N LEU A 2 -72.12 -27.73 -7.39
CA LEU A 2 -71.73 -26.31 -7.13
C LEU A 2 -71.27 -26.16 -5.66
N ARG A 3 -70.00 -25.95 -5.24
CA ARG A 3 -68.68 -25.49 -5.81
C ARG A 3 -67.54 -26.44 -5.32
N SER A 4 -66.29 -26.59 -5.83
CA SER A 4 -65.38 -25.97 -6.83
C SER A 4 -64.21 -25.09 -6.30
N LEU A 5 -62.97 -25.40 -6.77
CA LEU A 5 -61.67 -24.67 -6.72
C LEU A 5 -60.68 -24.84 -5.53
N LEU A 6 -59.39 -24.54 -5.84
CA LEU A 6 -58.18 -24.40 -5.00
C LEU A 6 -57.68 -25.71 -4.35
N SER A 7 -56.53 -26.32 -4.71
CA SER A 7 -55.26 -25.82 -5.30
C SER A 7 -54.53 -24.77 -4.46
N ARG A 8 -53.44 -25.18 -3.82
CA ARG A 8 -52.41 -24.33 -3.21
C ARG A 8 -51.03 -24.97 -3.34
N PHE A 9 -50.35 -24.72 -4.47
CA PHE A 9 -48.90 -24.84 -4.54
C PHE A 9 -48.30 -23.80 -3.57
N MET A 10 -47.53 -24.24 -2.57
CA MET A 10 -46.80 -23.33 -1.69
C MET A 10 -45.42 -23.07 -2.27
N VAL A 11 -45.33 -22.20 -3.27
CA VAL A 11 -44.05 -21.72 -3.80
C VAL A 11 -43.43 -20.79 -2.75
N LEU A 12 -42.45 -21.31 -2.01
CA LEU A 12 -41.65 -20.51 -1.08
C LEU A 12 -40.61 -19.73 -1.88
N ALA A 13 -40.95 -18.49 -2.25
CA ALA A 13 -40.04 -17.61 -2.96
C ALA A 13 -38.91 -17.13 -2.02
N CYS A 14 -37.77 -17.84 -2.05
CA CYS A 14 -36.52 -17.36 -1.46
C CYS A 14 -36.03 -16.13 -2.22
N MET A 15 -36.49 -14.95 -1.79
CA MET A 15 -36.07 -13.67 -2.35
C MET A 15 -34.61 -13.43 -1.96
N ALA A 16 -33.69 -13.75 -2.87
CA ALA A 16 -32.27 -13.50 -2.69
C ALA A 16 -32.02 -12.01 -2.50
N MET A 17 -31.76 -11.62 -1.25
CA MET A 17 -31.26 -10.29 -0.92
C MET A 17 -29.84 -10.15 -1.47
N ALA A 18 -29.74 -9.67 -2.72
CA ALA A 18 -28.50 -9.13 -3.25
C ALA A 18 -28.13 -7.90 -2.39
N ALA A 19 -27.37 -8.14 -1.32
CA ALA A 19 -26.84 -7.08 -0.50
C ALA A 19 -26.03 -6.15 -1.41
N PRO A 20 -26.26 -4.84 -1.40
CA PRO A 20 -25.45 -3.94 -2.19
C PRO A 20 -24.02 -4.05 -1.69
N THR A 21 -23.10 -4.50 -2.57
CA THR A 21 -21.68 -4.40 -2.31
C THR A 21 -21.39 -2.94 -2.00
N LEU A 22 -21.11 -2.66 -0.73
CA LEU A 22 -20.59 -1.36 -0.33
C LEU A 22 -19.22 -1.24 -0.99
N ALA A 23 -19.18 -0.55 -2.13
CA ALA A 23 -17.94 -0.05 -2.68
C ALA A 23 -17.28 0.73 -1.54
N GLN A 24 -16.17 0.20 -1.01
CA GLN A 24 -15.43 0.91 0.02
C GLN A 24 -15.15 2.30 -0.49
N PRO A 25 -15.49 3.37 0.25
CA PRO A 25 -15.15 4.71 -0.19
C PRO A 25 -13.63 4.75 -0.38
N ASN A 26 -13.19 5.20 -1.56
CA ASN A 26 -11.84 5.70 -1.72
C ASN A 26 -11.80 7.03 -0.94
N GLU A 27 -11.59 6.92 0.37
CA GLU A 27 -11.44 8.06 1.25
C GLU A 27 -10.11 8.73 0.93
N THR A 28 -10.16 9.71 0.04
CA THR A 28 -9.14 10.75 -0.05
C THR A 28 -8.89 11.31 1.35
N ARG A 29 -7.68 11.14 1.88
CA ARG A 29 -7.31 11.52 3.25
C ARG A 29 -6.07 12.41 3.27
N GLU A 30 -5.99 13.22 4.31
CA GLU A 30 -4.88 14.13 4.60
C GLU A 30 -3.92 13.49 5.61
N TYR A 31 -2.62 13.53 5.31
CA TYR A 31 -1.54 13.03 6.15
C TYR A 31 -0.48 14.12 6.32
N GLN A 32 0.24 14.13 7.45
CA GLN A 32 1.33 15.09 7.68
C GLN A 32 2.63 14.61 7.01
N ASP A 33 3.22 15.43 6.15
CA ASP A 33 4.60 15.27 5.65
C ASP A 33 5.60 15.90 6.64
N GLY A 34 5.52 15.48 7.90
CA GLY A 34 6.34 15.96 9.02
C GLY A 34 6.50 17.49 9.09
N LYS A 35 7.61 18.01 8.56
CA LYS A 35 7.96 19.44 8.57
C LYS A 35 7.28 20.29 7.48
N ARG A 36 6.69 19.67 6.46
CA ARG A 36 6.42 20.34 5.16
C ARG A 36 4.94 20.62 4.92
N GLY A 37 4.03 19.97 5.65
CA GLY A 37 2.60 20.29 5.67
C GLY A 37 1.71 19.06 5.46
N ILE A 38 0.59 19.26 4.79
CA ILE A 38 -0.37 18.19 4.49
C ILE A 38 -0.18 17.67 3.07
N VAL A 39 -0.11 16.34 2.94
CA VAL A 39 -0.22 15.60 1.67
C VAL A 39 -1.60 14.95 1.60
N LEU A 40 -2.22 15.04 0.42
CA LEU A 40 -3.55 14.48 0.15
C LEU A 40 -3.42 13.19 -0.68
N LEU A 41 -3.77 12.04 -0.10
CA LEU A 41 -3.67 10.74 -0.76
C LEU A 41 -5.07 10.27 -1.24
N PRO A 42 -5.33 10.20 -2.57
CA PRO A 42 -6.68 9.87 -3.10
C PRO A 42 -7.19 8.45 -2.79
N GLN A 43 -6.33 7.56 -2.30
CA GLN A 43 -6.70 6.19 -1.90
C GLN A 43 -6.62 5.99 -0.37
N GLY A 44 -6.33 7.05 0.39
CA GLY A 44 -6.15 7.02 1.84
C GLY A 44 -5.07 6.02 2.25
N ASP A 45 -5.37 5.18 3.23
CA ASP A 45 -4.43 4.20 3.80
C ASP A 45 -3.90 3.20 2.75
N LYS A 46 -4.60 3.04 1.61
CA LYS A 46 -4.20 2.17 0.49
C LYS A 46 -3.13 2.78 -0.44
N SER A 47 -2.72 4.03 -0.19
CA SER A 47 -1.56 4.63 -0.86
C SER A 47 -0.22 4.23 -0.22
N PHE A 48 -0.23 3.62 0.98
CA PHE A 48 0.98 3.22 1.70
C PHE A 48 1.44 1.80 1.36
N ALA A 49 2.72 1.51 1.64
CA ALA A 49 3.28 0.17 1.55
C ALA A 49 2.59 -0.80 2.52
N ASP A 50 2.29 -2.01 2.05
CA ASP A 50 1.55 -3.06 2.77
C ASP A 50 2.40 -4.32 3.07
N ALA A 51 3.60 -4.43 2.49
CA ALA A 51 4.55 -5.51 2.76
C ALA A 51 6.02 -5.04 2.67
N VAL A 52 6.85 -5.52 3.61
CA VAL A 52 8.31 -5.52 3.46
C VAL A 52 8.71 -6.79 2.71
N VAL A 53 9.38 -6.65 1.57
CA VAL A 53 9.73 -7.77 0.66
C VAL A 53 11.10 -8.36 0.98
N ASP A 54 12.08 -7.51 1.29
CA ASP A 54 13.41 -7.87 1.78
C ASP A 54 13.90 -6.80 2.77
N ARG A 55 14.88 -7.15 3.61
CA ARG A 55 15.68 -6.18 4.36
C ARG A 55 17.10 -6.66 4.62
N SER A 56 18.04 -5.74 4.54
CA SER A 56 19.40 -5.92 5.06
C SER A 56 19.65 -4.96 6.22
N ALA A 57 20.22 -5.45 7.31
CA ALA A 57 20.60 -4.64 8.46
C ALA A 57 21.95 -3.95 8.21
N GLY A 58 22.01 -2.63 8.37
CA GLY A 58 23.25 -1.86 8.31
C GLY A 58 24.23 -2.22 9.43
N THR A 59 25.51 -1.87 9.26
CA THR A 59 26.55 -2.18 10.26
C THR A 59 26.57 -1.16 11.40
N GLY A 60 25.85 -1.43 12.48
CA GLY A 60 25.84 -0.58 13.68
C GLY A 60 25.11 -1.20 14.86
N THR A 61 24.67 -0.36 15.79
CA THR A 61 23.56 -0.70 16.70
C THR A 61 22.26 -0.47 15.94
N ILE A 62 21.22 -1.26 16.19
CA ILE A 62 19.85 -0.91 15.78
C ILE A 62 19.03 -0.86 17.07
N GLU A 63 18.21 0.18 17.26
CA GLU A 63 17.30 0.21 18.41
C GLU A 63 16.18 -0.82 18.23
N ASP A 64 15.60 -1.34 19.31
CA ASP A 64 14.56 -2.36 19.24
C ASP A 64 13.32 -1.87 18.44
N SER A 65 13.05 -0.56 18.48
CA SER A 65 12.04 0.13 17.66
C SER A 65 12.36 0.11 16.16
N ALA A 66 13.59 0.45 15.77
CA ALA A 66 14.06 0.38 14.38
C ALA A 66 14.27 -1.06 13.88
N SER A 67 14.13 -2.05 14.76
CA SER A 67 14.23 -3.47 14.42
C SER A 67 12.89 -4.09 13.97
N ASP A 68 11.76 -3.42 14.21
CA ASP A 68 10.44 -3.88 13.77
C ASP A 68 10.16 -3.50 12.32
N GLN A 69 9.78 -4.49 11.51
CA GLN A 69 9.42 -4.32 10.10
C GLN A 69 7.99 -3.82 9.90
N GLN A 70 7.13 -3.90 10.92
CA GLN A 70 5.75 -3.44 10.81
C GLN A 70 5.63 -1.92 11.01
N ALA A 71 6.66 -1.28 11.56
CA ALA A 71 6.70 0.17 11.82
C ALA A 71 6.79 1.05 10.56
N ILE A 72 7.11 0.48 9.38
CA ILE A 72 7.16 1.20 8.09
C ILE A 72 5.91 0.96 7.21
N LEU A 73 4.95 0.17 7.69
CA LEU A 73 3.78 -0.28 6.91
C LEU A 73 2.51 0.47 7.29
N GLY A 74 1.78 0.93 6.28
CA GLY A 74 0.62 1.81 6.47
C GLY A 74 1.00 3.28 6.76
N PRO A 75 0.08 4.07 7.33
CA PRO A 75 0.32 5.49 7.63
C PRO A 75 1.36 5.73 8.73
N PRO A 76 2.12 6.84 8.68
CA PRO A 76 3.17 7.16 9.66
C PRO A 76 2.60 7.39 11.06
N ASP A 77 3.32 6.90 12.08
CA ASP A 77 2.95 7.05 13.49
C ASP A 77 3.71 8.18 14.23
N PHE A 78 4.78 8.70 13.63
CA PHE A 78 5.66 9.74 14.16
C PHE A 78 6.28 9.43 15.54
N SER A 79 6.42 8.15 15.91
CA SER A 79 6.94 7.73 17.22
C SER A 79 8.47 7.81 17.37
N GLY A 80 9.20 7.86 16.24
CA GLY A 80 10.67 7.81 16.19
C GLY A 80 11.40 9.12 16.55
N ASN A 81 12.60 8.99 17.13
CA ASN A 81 13.50 10.12 17.43
C ASN A 81 14.36 10.53 16.23
N VAL A 82 13.71 10.81 15.09
CA VAL A 82 14.36 10.96 13.77
C VAL A 82 15.59 11.89 13.76
N LYS A 83 16.64 11.43 13.10
CA LYS A 83 17.72 12.22 12.55
C LYS A 83 17.40 12.60 11.10
N VAL A 84 18.40 13.17 10.44
CA VAL A 84 18.33 13.56 9.04
C VAL A 84 19.60 13.02 8.42
N GLU A 85 19.55 11.72 8.12
CA GLU A 85 20.61 10.96 7.44
C GLU A 85 20.22 10.81 5.96
N GLY A 86 21.17 10.48 5.09
CA GLY A 86 20.92 10.40 3.65
C GLY A 86 20.59 8.97 3.21
N MET A 87 19.82 8.87 2.13
CA MET A 87 19.35 7.57 1.61
C MET A 87 19.34 7.60 0.08
N THR A 88 19.70 6.51 -0.58
CA THR A 88 19.48 6.34 -2.02
C THR A 88 18.12 5.66 -2.26
N LEU A 89 17.30 6.21 -3.16
CA LEU A 89 16.02 5.62 -3.57
C LEU A 89 16.18 4.85 -4.88
N SER A 90 15.62 3.64 -4.95
CA SER A 90 15.42 2.91 -6.21
C SER A 90 14.01 2.35 -6.32
N ILE A 91 13.52 2.17 -7.55
CA ILE A 91 12.17 1.63 -7.84
C ILE A 91 12.22 0.48 -8.86
N SER A 92 11.25 -0.44 -8.79
CA SER A 92 11.14 -1.57 -9.72
C SER A 92 9.68 -2.01 -9.98
N GLU A 93 9.42 -2.61 -11.15
CA GLU A 93 8.15 -3.22 -11.53
C GLU A 93 8.04 -4.71 -11.17
N ASP A 94 9.18 -5.38 -10.98
CA ASP A 94 9.32 -6.84 -10.81
C ASP A 94 10.13 -7.26 -9.55
N GLY A 95 10.97 -6.38 -9.01
CA GLY A 95 11.85 -6.64 -7.87
C GLY A 95 13.25 -7.12 -8.26
N GLU A 96 13.51 -7.35 -9.55
CA GLU A 96 14.80 -7.82 -10.09
C GLU A 96 15.53 -6.69 -10.85
N ALA A 97 14.81 -5.92 -11.67
CA ALA A 97 15.34 -4.81 -12.45
C ALA A 97 15.03 -3.48 -11.76
N TRP A 98 16.07 -2.78 -11.30
CA TRP A 98 15.94 -1.55 -10.49
C TRP A 98 16.37 -0.30 -11.26
N ILE A 99 15.60 0.77 -11.11
CA ILE A 99 15.96 2.12 -11.55
C ILE A 99 16.35 2.92 -10.31
N ASP A 100 17.60 3.40 -10.29
CA ASP A 100 18.12 4.31 -9.27
C ASP A 100 17.64 5.74 -9.54
N LEU A 101 17.12 6.40 -8.51
CA LEU A 101 16.60 7.77 -8.53
C LEU A 101 17.51 8.76 -7.78
N SER A 102 18.71 8.32 -7.37
CA SER A 102 19.74 9.08 -6.66
C SER A 102 19.33 9.51 -5.23
N ASP A 103 20.18 10.34 -4.61
CA ASP A 103 20.19 10.53 -3.15
C ASP A 103 19.09 11.46 -2.63
N ILE A 104 18.24 10.89 -1.78
CA ILE A 104 17.34 11.57 -0.85
C ILE A 104 18.17 12.06 0.34
N SER A 105 18.86 13.18 0.13
CA SER A 105 19.63 13.87 1.18
C SER A 105 18.80 14.96 1.88
N GLY A 106 19.16 15.25 3.13
CA GLY A 106 18.71 16.46 3.85
C GLY A 106 17.26 16.46 4.35
N GLY A 107 16.61 15.30 4.45
CA GLY A 107 15.22 15.20 4.94
C GLY A 107 14.18 15.57 3.89
N ARG A 108 14.50 15.29 2.62
CA ARG A 108 13.53 15.18 1.52
C ARG A 108 12.59 14.02 1.81
N ALA A 109 11.28 14.28 1.75
CA ALA A 109 10.24 13.26 1.92
C ALA A 109 9.38 13.05 0.64
N GLU A 110 9.78 13.67 -0.48
CA GLU A 110 9.11 13.53 -1.78
C GLU A 110 10.12 13.35 -2.93
N VAL A 111 9.75 12.52 -3.91
CA VAL A 111 10.43 12.41 -5.21
C VAL A 111 9.34 12.41 -6.28
N ASP A 112 9.43 13.35 -7.23
CA ASP A 112 8.60 13.35 -8.44
C ASP A 112 9.29 12.46 -9.49
N LEU A 113 8.54 11.54 -10.09
CA LEU A 113 9.02 10.61 -11.11
C LEU A 113 8.94 11.19 -12.54
N VAL A 114 8.25 12.33 -12.74
CA VAL A 114 8.04 12.93 -14.05
C VAL A 114 9.37 13.27 -14.73
N GLY A 115 9.65 12.58 -15.84
CA GLY A 115 10.87 12.77 -16.64
C GLY A 115 12.10 12.01 -16.13
N LEU A 116 12.01 11.32 -14.98
CA LEU A 116 13.02 10.37 -14.50
C LEU A 116 12.79 8.96 -15.05
N VAL A 117 11.53 8.58 -15.28
CA VAL A 117 11.12 7.23 -15.70
C VAL A 117 10.09 7.25 -16.85
N PRO A 118 9.86 6.13 -17.57
CA PRO A 118 8.78 6.01 -18.53
C PRO A 118 7.40 6.28 -17.92
N ALA A 119 6.57 7.07 -18.63
CA ALA A 119 5.29 7.55 -18.12
C ALA A 119 4.15 6.50 -18.13
N ASP A 120 4.41 5.31 -18.67
CA ASP A 120 3.50 4.17 -18.79
C ASP A 120 3.91 2.93 -17.97
N ALA A 121 5.05 3.00 -17.26
CA ALA A 121 5.52 1.97 -16.34
C ALA A 121 4.72 1.92 -15.02
N ASN A 122 4.67 0.74 -14.38
CA ASN A 122 3.84 0.48 -13.19
C ASN A 122 4.68 -0.14 -12.06
N TYR A 123 5.50 0.70 -11.42
CA TYR A 123 6.35 0.36 -10.28
C TYR A 123 5.54 -0.16 -9.08
N ARG A 124 6.05 -1.19 -8.43
CA ARG A 124 5.42 -1.85 -7.26
C ARG A 124 6.38 -2.06 -6.09
N PHE A 125 7.69 -1.95 -6.35
CA PHE A 125 8.73 -2.11 -5.36
C PHE A 125 9.50 -0.80 -5.22
N VAL A 126 9.74 -0.43 -3.97
CA VAL A 126 10.59 0.68 -3.55
C VAL A 126 11.72 0.08 -2.73
N SER A 127 12.94 0.53 -2.97
CA SER A 127 14.12 0.22 -2.15
C SER A 127 14.68 1.53 -1.62
N LEU A 128 14.92 1.58 -0.31
CA LEU A 128 15.54 2.70 0.39
C LEU A 128 16.80 2.17 1.05
N THR A 129 17.95 2.68 0.61
CA THR A 129 19.26 2.27 1.12
C THR A 129 19.84 3.41 1.94
N ASP A 130 20.15 3.14 3.21
CA ASP A 130 20.96 4.02 4.08
C ASP A 130 22.32 4.29 3.41
N ASP A 131 22.73 5.57 3.27
CA ASP A 131 23.95 5.93 2.52
C ASP A 131 25.25 5.55 3.25
N GLY A 132 25.17 5.32 4.56
CA GLY A 132 26.30 4.93 5.42
C GLY A 132 27.18 6.09 5.87
N ASP A 133 26.96 7.32 5.39
CA ASP A 133 27.65 8.55 5.80
C ASP A 133 26.98 9.14 7.08
N GLY A 134 26.76 8.27 8.07
CA GLY A 134 25.95 8.54 9.26
C GLY A 134 26.41 9.75 10.09
N CYS A 135 25.47 10.40 10.77
CA CYS A 135 25.63 11.67 11.51
C CYS A 135 26.45 11.55 12.82
N GLY A 136 27.45 10.68 12.86
CA GLY A 136 28.24 10.37 14.06
C GLY A 136 27.41 9.67 15.15
N THR A 137 26.25 9.11 14.80
CA THR A 137 25.47 8.28 15.70
C THR A 137 26.05 6.86 15.78
N ARG A 138 25.49 6.03 16.66
CA ARG A 138 25.81 4.59 16.78
C ARG A 138 24.76 3.70 16.14
N PHE A 139 23.73 4.31 15.55
CA PHE A 139 22.55 3.66 15.00
C PHE A 139 22.73 3.51 13.48
N ALA A 140 22.10 2.49 12.90
CA ALA A 140 22.25 2.18 11.48
C ALA A 140 20.90 1.78 10.85
N GLY A 141 20.68 2.20 9.61
CA GLY A 141 19.43 1.99 8.88
C GLY A 141 18.63 3.28 8.71
N ALA A 142 17.80 3.30 7.67
CA ALA A 142 17.05 4.46 7.24
C ALA A 142 15.95 4.86 8.24
N ASP A 143 16.00 6.11 8.75
CA ASP A 143 14.95 6.75 9.58
C ASP A 143 13.66 7.01 8.74
N VAL A 144 12.86 5.95 8.50
CA VAL A 144 11.63 6.00 7.68
C VAL A 144 10.47 5.34 8.43
N ASP A 145 9.40 6.10 8.67
CA ASP A 145 8.19 5.65 9.37
C ASP A 145 7.02 5.31 8.43
N ALA A 146 7.06 5.71 7.15
CA ALA A 146 6.12 5.27 6.12
C ALA A 146 6.66 5.48 4.70
N VAL A 147 6.13 4.70 3.75
CA VAL A 147 6.34 4.93 2.30
C VAL A 147 4.96 4.97 1.61
N ALA A 148 4.72 6.02 0.82
CA ALA A 148 3.43 6.24 0.15
C ALA A 148 3.57 6.65 -1.33
N ALA A 149 2.60 6.26 -2.16
CA ALA A 149 2.53 6.58 -3.58
C ALA A 149 1.29 7.43 -3.93
N ILE A 150 1.54 8.64 -4.43
CA ILE A 150 0.56 9.51 -5.09
C ILE A 150 0.42 9.05 -6.55
N GLY A 151 -0.81 8.96 -7.06
CA GLY A 151 -1.07 8.41 -8.40
C GLY A 151 -0.99 6.88 -8.50
N SER A 152 -0.94 6.17 -7.37
CA SER A 152 -1.01 4.72 -7.28
C SER A 152 -2.31 4.13 -7.87
N THR A 153 -2.28 2.85 -8.23
CA THR A 153 -3.42 2.13 -8.84
C THR A 153 -3.68 0.78 -8.13
N LEU A 154 -4.94 0.48 -7.84
CA LEU A 154 -5.35 -0.77 -7.20
C LEU A 154 -5.54 -1.88 -8.24
N ARG A 155 -4.52 -2.73 -8.42
CA ARG A 155 -4.58 -3.89 -9.32
C ARG A 155 -5.11 -5.14 -8.61
N PHE A 156 -6.41 -5.39 -8.73
CA PHE A 156 -7.00 -6.67 -8.35
C PHE A 156 -6.61 -7.77 -9.36
N VAL A 157 -6.03 -8.86 -8.86
CA VAL A 157 -5.83 -10.11 -9.63
C VAL A 157 -6.72 -11.17 -9.00
N LEU A 158 -7.73 -11.62 -9.75
CA LEU A 158 -8.64 -12.69 -9.34
C LEU A 158 -8.20 -14.02 -9.97
N ASP A 159 -8.27 -15.10 -9.20
CA ASP A 159 -8.16 -16.44 -9.75
C ASP A 159 -9.39 -16.72 -10.63
N GLY A 160 -9.18 -17.35 -11.79
CA GLY A 160 -10.27 -17.76 -12.69
C GLY A 160 -11.28 -18.69 -12.01
N ALA A 161 -10.86 -19.51 -11.04
CA ALA A 161 -11.76 -20.34 -10.25
C ALA A 161 -12.78 -19.50 -9.46
N ILE A 162 -12.38 -18.36 -8.91
CA ILE A 162 -13.29 -17.42 -8.21
C ILE A 162 -14.29 -16.80 -9.21
N LEU A 163 -13.84 -16.51 -10.43
CA LEU A 163 -14.67 -15.91 -11.48
C LEU A 163 -15.83 -16.82 -11.94
N PHE A 164 -15.63 -18.15 -11.91
CA PHE A 164 -16.64 -19.13 -12.31
C PHE A 164 -17.40 -19.76 -11.13
N ALA A 165 -16.89 -19.69 -9.89
CA ALA A 165 -17.57 -20.24 -8.71
C ALA A 165 -18.96 -19.62 -8.40
N VAL A 166 -19.27 -18.46 -9.00
CA VAL A 166 -20.56 -17.78 -8.86
C VAL A 166 -21.58 -18.26 -9.91
N ASP A 167 -21.15 -18.87 -11.02
CA ASP A 167 -22.05 -19.46 -12.03
C ASP A 167 -22.43 -20.90 -11.67
N SER A 168 -23.26 -21.02 -10.63
CA SER A 168 -23.92 -22.27 -10.24
C SER A 168 -25.42 -22.20 -10.58
N THR A 169 -25.73 -22.36 -11.86
CA THR A 169 -27.11 -22.61 -12.31
C THR A 169 -27.48 -24.07 -12.01
N GLU A 170 -28.19 -24.31 -10.90
CA GLU A 170 -28.88 -25.59 -10.70
C GLU A 170 -29.97 -25.77 -11.78
N LEU A 171 -29.97 -26.94 -12.43
CA LEU A 171 -30.86 -27.35 -13.53
C LEU A 171 -31.61 -28.64 -13.18
#